data_AF-A0A945GAT4-F1
#
_entry.id   AF-A0A945GAT4-F1
#
_cell.length_a   1.000
_cell.length_b   1.000
_cell.length_c   1.000
_cell.angle_alpha   90.00
_cell.angle_beta   90.00
_cell.angle_gamma   90.00
#
_symmetry.space_group_name_H-M   'P 1'
#
loop_
_entity.id
_entity.type
_entity.pdbx_description
1 polymer ?
#
loop_
_entity_poly.entity_id
_entity_poly.type
_entity_poly.pdbx_seq_one_letter_code
_entity_poly.pdbx_strand_id
1 'polypeptide(L)'
;DEDVFAPIFQSSKRRSVWLGVNLITAFIAVYFIGLFEATLQQKIALAILMPVVASMGGIAGTQTLIIVTRGIATGRVTSANIKTLINKEVAVSGLNGIIWSVVIGLITYYWFSDLLLSLVIALAIITNLLVAAFSGAFLPLALTKLKIDPALAGGVILTTITDVIGFVAFLGLAALFI
;
A
#
# COMPACT_ATOMS: atom_id res chain seq x y z
N ASP A 1 -15.89 -20.71 6.86
CA ASP A 1 -16.72 -19.72 6.13
C ASP A 1 -17.22 -18.62 7.07
N GLU A 2 -17.25 -17.37 6.62
CA GLU A 2 -17.98 -16.29 7.29
C GLU A 2 -19.46 -16.51 7.03
N ASP A 3 -20.17 -17.06 8.00
CA ASP A 3 -21.63 -17.11 7.93
C ASP A 3 -22.16 -15.70 8.23
N VAL A 4 -22.72 -15.07 7.21
CA VAL A 4 -23.29 -13.71 7.28
C VAL A 4 -24.39 -13.64 8.35
N PHE A 5 -25.02 -14.78 8.67
CA PHE A 5 -26.07 -14.90 9.66
C PHE A 5 -25.57 -15.42 11.02
N ALA A 6 -24.25 -15.48 11.23
CA ALA A 6 -23.69 -15.91 12.51
C ALA A 6 -24.14 -15.00 13.68
N PRO A 7 -24.33 -15.56 14.89
CA PRO A 7 -24.65 -14.77 16.08
C PRO A 7 -23.65 -13.64 16.32
N ILE A 8 -24.15 -12.48 16.79
CA ILE A 8 -23.38 -11.24 16.98
C ILE A 8 -22.07 -11.49 17.74
N PHE A 9 -22.11 -12.27 18.82
CA PHE A 9 -20.93 -12.54 19.64
C PHE A 9 -19.86 -13.36 18.91
N GLN A 10 -20.27 -14.32 18.09
CA GLN A 10 -19.35 -15.16 17.31
C GLN A 10 -18.72 -14.36 16.16
N SER A 11 -19.52 -13.56 15.45
CA SER A 11 -19.04 -12.65 14.41
C SER A 11 -18.07 -11.61 14.99
N SER A 12 -18.44 -11.01 16.13
CA SER A 12 -17.60 -10.05 16.85
C SER A 12 -16.26 -10.64 17.26
N LYS A 13 -16.23 -11.84 17.88
CA LYS A 13 -14.97 -12.48 18.28
C LYS A 13 -14.03 -12.71 17.10
N ARG A 14 -14.55 -13.17 15.94
CA ARG A 14 -13.74 -13.41 14.73
C ARG A 14 -13.21 -12.10 14.14
N ARG A 15 -14.05 -11.07 14.06
CA ARG A 15 -13.64 -9.74 13.60
C ARG A 15 -12.61 -9.09 14.52
N SER A 16 -12.78 -9.22 15.84
CA SER A 16 -11.85 -8.68 16.84
C SER A 16 -10.44 -9.24 16.70
N VAL A 17 -10.28 -10.52 16.33
CA VAL A 17 -8.96 -11.09 16.04
C VAL A 17 -8.32 -10.40 14.85
N TRP A 18 -9.06 -10.21 13.75
CA TRP A 18 -8.54 -9.50 12.58
C TRP A 18 -8.27 -8.02 12.83
N LEU A 19 -9.11 -7.35 13.61
CA LEU A 19 -8.85 -5.98 14.07
C LEU A 19 -7.57 -5.90 14.91
N GLY A 20 -7.30 -6.89 15.76
CA GLY A 20 -6.05 -7.00 16.51
C GLY A 20 -4.82 -7.14 15.60
N VAL A 21 -4.90 -7.97 14.56
CA VAL A 21 -3.83 -8.09 13.55
C VAL A 21 -3.61 -6.78 12.80
N ASN A 22 -4.69 -6.11 12.39
CA ASN A 22 -4.62 -4.80 11.76
C ASN A 22 -4.02 -3.73 12.70
N LEU A 23 -4.31 -3.81 14.00
CA LEU A 23 -3.75 -2.89 14.98
C LEU A 23 -2.23 -3.08 15.14
N ILE A 24 -1.76 -4.33 15.21
CA ILE A 24 -0.32 -4.63 15.27
C ILE A 24 0.39 -4.04 14.05
N THR A 25 -0.18 -4.25 12.87
CA THR A 25 0.40 -3.74 11.62
C THR A 25 0.37 -2.22 11.53
N ALA A 26 -0.68 -1.56 12.04
CA ALA A 26 -0.70 -0.10 12.18
C ALA A 26 0.43 0.40 13.09
N PHE A 27 0.70 -0.27 14.21
CA PHE A 27 1.83 0.09 15.09
C PHE A 27 3.19 -0.09 14.42
N ILE A 28 3.33 -1.07 13.52
CA ILE A 28 4.55 -1.21 12.70
C ILE A 28 4.72 0.04 11.84
N ALA A 29 3.68 0.50 11.13
CA ALA A 29 3.76 1.72 10.33
C ALA A 29 4.10 2.95 11.19
N VAL A 30 3.46 3.11 12.36
CA VAL A 30 3.76 4.19 13.31
C VAL A 30 5.21 4.16 13.78
N TYR A 31 5.78 2.98 14.05
CA TYR A 31 7.18 2.86 14.42
C TYR A 31 8.11 3.41 13.33
N PHE A 32 7.86 3.06 12.06
CA PHE A 32 8.66 3.58 10.94
C PHE A 32 8.49 5.08 10.73
N ILE A 33 7.30 5.64 10.96
CA ILE A 33 7.09 7.10 10.95
C ILE A 33 7.93 7.76 12.06
N GLY A 34 7.96 7.17 13.26
CA GLY A 34 8.72 7.68 14.40
C GLY A 34 10.23 7.81 14.15
N LEU A 35 10.79 7.01 13.23
CA LEU A 35 12.19 7.15 12.80
C LEU A 35 12.49 8.50 12.11
N PHE A 36 11.46 9.19 11.61
CA PHE A 36 11.54 10.46 10.91
C PHE A 36 10.92 11.62 11.70
N GLU A 37 10.83 11.52 13.02
CA GLU A 37 10.28 12.58 13.87
C GLU A 37 10.96 13.93 13.64
N ALA A 38 12.31 13.94 13.54
CA ALA A 38 13.07 15.16 13.26
C ALA A 38 12.67 15.80 11.92
N THR A 39 12.45 14.99 10.87
CA THR A 39 12.01 15.46 9.56
C THR A 39 10.59 16.03 9.61
N LEU A 40 9.69 15.40 10.35
CA LEU A 40 8.31 15.89 10.54
C LEU A 40 8.26 17.22 11.30
N GLN A 41 9.14 17.42 12.28
CA GLN A 41 9.25 18.67 13.03
C GLN A 41 9.73 19.83 12.14
N GLN A 42 10.53 19.56 11.10
CA GLN A 42 10.99 20.58 10.17
C GLN A 42 9.88 21.05 9.22
N LYS A 43 9.02 20.13 8.74
CA LYS A 43 7.90 20.48 7.84
C LYS A 43 6.62 19.74 8.18
N ILE A 44 5.68 20.46 8.79
CA ILE A 44 4.31 19.99 9.08
C ILE A 44 3.57 19.53 7.81
N ALA A 45 3.88 20.12 6.65
CA ALA A 45 3.30 19.74 5.37
C ALA A 45 3.51 18.25 5.03
N LEU A 46 4.61 17.65 5.50
CA LEU A 46 4.84 16.21 5.34
C LEU A 46 3.74 15.40 6.03
N ALA A 47 3.37 15.75 7.26
CA ALA A 47 2.31 15.06 7.99
C ALA A 47 0.94 15.19 7.31
N ILE A 48 0.66 16.35 6.72
CA ILE A 48 -0.59 16.61 5.98
C ILE A 48 -0.69 15.76 4.71
N LEU A 49 0.45 15.46 4.08
CA LEU A 49 0.51 14.71 2.82
C LEU A 49 0.65 13.19 3.00
N MET A 50 1.03 12.70 4.20
CA MET A 50 1.13 11.26 4.49
C MET A 50 -0.11 10.46 4.08
N PRO A 51 -1.36 10.90 4.35
CA PRO A 51 -2.56 10.16 3.96
C PRO A 51 -2.69 9.96 2.45
N VAL A 52 -2.21 10.90 1.64
CA VAL A 52 -2.23 10.80 0.17
C VAL A 52 -1.32 9.66 -0.29
N VAL A 53 -0.11 9.60 0.27
CA VAL A 53 0.87 8.55 -0.07
C VAL A 53 0.34 7.17 0.31
N ALA A 54 -0.17 7.02 1.53
CA ALA A 54 -0.74 5.77 2.03
C ALA A 54 -1.94 5.32 1.19
N SER A 55 -2.88 6.23 0.92
CA SER A 55 -4.11 5.93 0.17
C SER A 55 -3.82 5.45 -1.25
N MET A 56 -2.94 6.13 -1.99
CA MET A 56 -2.63 5.77 -3.37
C MET A 56 -1.97 4.39 -3.47
N GLY A 57 -1.02 4.09 -2.58
CA GLY A 57 -0.39 2.77 -2.51
C GLY A 57 -1.40 1.68 -2.15
N GLY A 58 -2.17 1.87 -1.07
CA GLY A 58 -3.14 0.89 -0.59
C GLY A 58 -4.22 0.55 -1.62
N ILE A 59 -4.77 1.56 -2.31
CA ILE A 59 -5.81 1.35 -3.33
C ILE A 59 -5.24 0.62 -4.56
N ALA A 60 -4.10 1.06 -5.09
CA ALA A 60 -3.50 0.42 -6.27
C ALA A 60 -3.07 -1.02 -5.99
N GLY A 61 -2.46 -1.25 -4.83
CA GLY A 61 -2.11 -2.60 -4.39
C GLY A 61 -3.34 -3.48 -4.23
N THR A 62 -4.42 -2.95 -3.64
CA THR A 62 -5.63 -3.75 -3.37
C THR A 62 -6.34 -4.12 -4.66
N GLN A 63 -6.36 -3.22 -5.65
CA GLN A 63 -6.87 -3.55 -6.98
C GLN A 63 -6.08 -4.72 -7.60
N THR A 64 -4.75 -4.66 -7.53
CA THR A 64 -3.88 -5.73 -8.03
C THR A 64 -4.13 -7.04 -7.26
N LEU A 65 -4.21 -6.98 -5.93
CA LEU A 65 -4.50 -8.11 -5.06
C LEU A 65 -5.81 -8.80 -5.43
N ILE A 66 -6.87 -8.04 -5.68
CA ILE A 66 -8.19 -8.57 -6.06
C ILE A 66 -8.10 -9.27 -7.43
N ILE A 67 -7.46 -8.64 -8.43
CA ILE A 67 -7.31 -9.19 -9.77
C ILE A 67 -6.58 -10.53 -9.72
N VAL A 68 -5.45 -10.58 -9.00
CA VAL A 68 -4.63 -11.79 -8.91
C VAL A 68 -5.32 -12.87 -8.07
N THR A 69 -5.90 -12.53 -6.92
CA THR A 69 -6.63 -13.49 -6.07
C THR A 69 -7.79 -14.13 -6.83
N ARG A 70 -8.58 -13.33 -7.55
CA ARG A 70 -9.66 -13.84 -8.41
C ARG A 70 -9.12 -14.68 -9.56
N GLY A 71 -8.01 -14.28 -10.14
CA GLY A 71 -7.32 -15.04 -11.19
C GLY A 71 -6.87 -16.43 -10.72
N ILE A 72 -6.37 -16.54 -9.49
CA ILE A 72 -6.02 -17.83 -8.86
C ILE A 72 -7.28 -18.65 -8.62
N ALA A 73 -8.31 -18.07 -8.01
CA ALA A 73 -9.56 -18.77 -7.69
C ALA A 73 -10.30 -19.30 -8.93
N THR A 74 -10.16 -18.62 -10.08
CA THR A 74 -10.77 -19.01 -11.36
C THR A 74 -9.87 -19.92 -12.21
N GLY A 75 -8.67 -20.30 -11.73
CA GLY A 75 -7.71 -21.12 -12.46
C GLY A 75 -7.04 -20.41 -13.66
N ARG A 76 -7.26 -19.10 -13.84
CA ARG A 76 -6.67 -18.30 -14.91
C ARG A 76 -5.22 -17.92 -14.62
N VAL A 77 -4.83 -17.85 -13.35
CA VAL A 77 -3.45 -17.56 -12.92
C VAL A 77 -2.79 -18.87 -12.52
N THR A 78 -1.71 -19.21 -13.22
CA THR A 78 -0.94 -20.44 -13.02
C THR A 78 0.55 -20.12 -12.92
N SER A 79 1.36 -21.06 -12.45
CA SER A 79 2.82 -20.90 -12.38
C SER A 79 3.47 -20.53 -13.73
N ALA A 80 2.82 -20.83 -14.85
CA ALA A 80 3.32 -20.54 -16.19
C ALA A 80 3.16 -19.06 -16.60
N ASN A 81 2.07 -18.39 -16.19
CA ASN A 81 1.77 -17.00 -16.60
C ASN A 81 2.02 -15.96 -15.51
N ILE A 82 2.35 -16.40 -14.30
CA ILE A 82 2.54 -15.59 -13.10
C ILE A 82 3.55 -14.44 -13.26
N LYS A 83 4.70 -14.71 -13.89
CA LYS A 83 5.75 -13.71 -14.09
C LYS A 83 5.30 -12.63 -15.07
N THR A 84 4.65 -13.04 -16.16
CA THR A 84 4.09 -12.14 -17.16
C THR A 84 3.00 -11.25 -16.55
N LEU A 85 2.17 -11.81 -15.67
CA LEU A 85 1.15 -11.06 -14.93
C LEU A 85 1.77 -10.03 -14.00
N ILE A 86 2.73 -10.42 -13.15
CA ILE A 86 3.41 -9.48 -12.23
C ILE A 86 4.06 -8.33 -13.02
N ASN A 87 4.80 -8.65 -14.09
CA ASN A 87 5.44 -7.62 -14.91
C ASN A 87 4.42 -6.67 -15.56
N LYS A 88 3.29 -7.20 -16.03
CA LYS A 88 2.20 -6.40 -16.58
C LYS A 88 1.62 -5.45 -15.53
N GLU A 89 1.31 -5.93 -14.34
CA GLU A 89 0.72 -5.09 -13.28
C GLU A 89 1.70 -4.04 -12.76
N VAL A 90 2.98 -4.38 -12.62
CA VAL A 90 4.03 -3.39 -12.29
C VAL A 90 4.17 -2.33 -13.38
N ALA A 91 4.12 -2.71 -14.66
CA ALA A 91 4.17 -1.75 -15.76
C ALA A 91 2.94 -0.83 -15.80
N VAL A 92 1.73 -1.39 -15.61
CA VAL A 92 0.48 -0.61 -15.52
C VAL A 92 0.56 0.38 -14.35
N SER A 93 1.07 -0.06 -13.20
CA SER A 93 1.23 0.80 -12.02
C SER A 93 2.30 1.86 -12.23
N GLY A 94 3.41 1.55 -12.90
CA GLY A 94 4.45 2.53 -13.25
C GLY A 94 3.93 3.63 -14.17
N LEU A 95 3.16 3.27 -15.21
CA LEU A 95 2.54 4.24 -16.11
C LEU A 95 1.53 5.13 -15.39
N ASN A 96 0.64 4.53 -14.59
CA ASN A 96 -0.30 5.30 -13.76
C ASN A 96 0.43 6.15 -12.72
N GLY A 97 1.53 5.65 -12.17
CA GLY A 97 2.34 6.33 -11.17
C GLY A 97 2.95 7.61 -11.69
N ILE A 98 3.45 7.62 -12.94
CA ILE A 98 3.95 8.83 -13.58
C ILE A 98 2.84 9.89 -13.73
N ILE A 99 1.66 9.47 -14.19
CA ILE A 99 0.52 10.39 -14.40
C ILE A 99 0.09 10.98 -13.04
N TRP A 100 -0.14 10.13 -12.05
CA TRP A 100 -0.62 10.57 -10.75
C TRP A 100 0.42 11.32 -9.94
N SER A 101 1.72 11.01 -10.09
CA SER A 101 2.78 11.78 -9.44
C SER A 101 2.85 13.21 -9.95
N VAL A 102 2.60 13.43 -11.26
CA VAL A 102 2.54 14.78 -11.82
C VAL A 102 1.34 15.53 -11.24
N VAL A 103 0.15 14.91 -11.22
CA VAL A 103 -1.06 15.53 -10.66
C VAL A 103 -0.87 15.88 -9.18
N ILE A 104 -0.39 14.94 -8.37
CA ILE A 104 -0.17 15.14 -6.93
C ILE A 104 0.93 16.18 -6.69
N GLY A 105 2.01 16.14 -7.47
CA GLY A 105 3.09 17.13 -7.40
C GLY A 105 2.58 18.55 -7.70
N LEU A 106 1.77 18.72 -8.75
CA LEU A 106 1.18 20.03 -9.09
C LEU A 106 0.22 20.54 -8.02
N ILE A 107 -0.64 19.67 -7.47
CA ILE A 107 -1.55 20.03 -6.38
C ILE A 107 -0.75 20.42 -5.13
N THR A 108 0.30 19.67 -4.81
CA THR A 108 1.18 19.95 -3.67
C THR A 108 1.88 21.30 -3.86
N TYR A 109 2.36 21.59 -5.07
CA TYR A 109 3.01 22.86 -5.37
C TYR A 109 2.02 24.02 -5.24
N TYR A 110 0.82 23.87 -5.77
CA TYR A 110 -0.22 24.89 -5.68
C TYR A 110 -0.61 25.20 -4.22
N TRP A 111 -0.70 24.17 -3.37
CA TRP A 111 -1.12 24.36 -1.98
C TRP A 111 0.02 24.91 -1.10
N PHE A 112 1.20 24.30 -1.17
CA PHE A 112 2.30 24.59 -0.26
C PHE A 112 3.33 25.58 -0.81
N SER A 113 3.24 25.93 -2.10
CA SER A 113 4.22 26.79 -2.79
C SER A 113 5.67 26.30 -2.66
N ASP A 114 5.86 24.99 -2.47
CA ASP A 114 7.15 24.35 -2.21
C ASP A 114 7.48 23.34 -3.31
N LEU A 115 8.41 23.71 -4.20
CA LEU A 115 8.82 22.87 -5.32
C LEU A 115 9.51 21.59 -4.85
N LEU A 116 10.31 21.66 -3.79
CA LEU A 116 11.10 20.54 -3.31
C LEU A 116 10.18 19.48 -2.69
N LEU A 117 9.24 19.90 -1.85
CA LEU A 117 8.20 19.04 -1.29
C LEU A 117 7.38 18.35 -2.40
N SER A 118 7.05 19.09 -3.45
CA SER A 118 6.27 18.60 -4.60
C SER A 118 7.01 17.53 -5.41
N LEU A 119 8.32 17.67 -5.58
CA LEU A 119 9.15 16.65 -6.22
C LEU A 119 9.33 15.42 -5.32
N VAL A 120 9.53 15.62 -4.02
CA VAL A 120 9.67 14.53 -3.03
C VAL A 120 8.41 13.67 -3.01
N ILE A 121 7.21 14.26 -2.91
CA ILE A 121 5.97 13.48 -2.93
C ILE A 121 5.75 12.79 -4.26
N ALA A 122 6.07 13.43 -5.39
CA ALA A 122 5.93 12.82 -6.70
C ALA A 122 6.78 11.53 -6.82
N LEU A 123 8.05 11.59 -6.41
CA LEU A 123 8.95 10.43 -6.40
C LEU A 123 8.49 9.35 -5.42
N ALA A 124 8.00 9.75 -4.25
CA ALA A 124 7.48 8.82 -3.25
C ALA A 124 6.24 8.07 -3.78
N ILE A 125 5.33 8.75 -4.48
CA ILE A 125 4.14 8.15 -5.08
C ILE A 125 4.52 7.10 -6.14
N ILE A 126 5.46 7.41 -7.03
CA ILE A 126 5.93 6.44 -8.04
C ILE A 126 6.49 5.19 -7.35
N THR A 127 7.35 5.39 -6.35
CA THR A 127 7.97 4.28 -5.60
C THR A 127 6.91 3.44 -4.90
N ASN A 128 5.97 4.08 -4.21
CA ASN A 128 4.92 3.39 -3.47
C ASN A 128 3.99 2.60 -4.40
N LEU A 129 3.61 3.16 -5.55
CA LEU A 129 2.75 2.49 -6.52
C LEU A 129 3.42 1.26 -7.16
N LEU A 130 4.72 1.34 -7.47
CA LEU A 130 5.48 0.19 -7.99
C LEU A 130 5.52 -0.95 -6.97
N VAL A 131 5.79 -0.62 -5.71
CA VAL A 131 5.82 -1.58 -4.61
C VAL A 131 4.43 -2.15 -4.33
N ALA A 132 3.39 -1.31 -4.36
CA ALA A 132 2.02 -1.72 -4.16
C ALA A 132 1.57 -2.73 -5.22
N ALA A 133 1.89 -2.50 -6.48
CA ALA A 133 1.57 -3.43 -7.57
C ALA A 133 2.37 -4.73 -7.47
N PHE A 134 3.67 -4.64 -7.16
CA PHE A 134 4.49 -5.82 -6.95
C PHE A 134 3.94 -6.68 -5.79
N SER A 135 3.70 -6.07 -4.62
CA SER A 135 3.15 -6.74 -3.45
C SER A 135 1.75 -7.27 -3.72
N GLY A 136 0.87 -6.48 -4.34
CA GLY A 136 -0.49 -6.90 -4.68
C GLY A 136 -0.51 -8.11 -5.62
N ALA A 137 0.46 -8.22 -6.52
CA ALA A 137 0.57 -9.37 -7.41
C ALA A 137 1.27 -10.57 -6.74
N PHE A 138 2.29 -10.34 -5.92
CA PHE A 138 3.09 -11.37 -5.27
C PHE A 138 2.40 -12.02 -4.06
N LEU A 139 1.71 -11.22 -3.25
CA LEU A 139 1.19 -11.63 -1.95
C LEU A 139 0.15 -12.76 -2.03
N PRO A 140 -0.83 -12.76 -2.98
CA PRO A 140 -1.77 -13.87 -3.10
C PRO A 140 -1.10 -15.21 -3.36
N LEU A 141 0.02 -15.19 -4.08
CA LEU A 141 0.78 -16.37 -4.46
C LEU A 141 1.53 -16.93 -3.26
N ALA A 142 2.16 -16.05 -2.49
CA ALA A 142 2.86 -16.41 -1.25
C ALA A 142 1.88 -17.00 -0.24
N LEU A 143 0.73 -16.34 -0.02
CA LEU A 143 -0.30 -16.80 0.91
C LEU A 143 -0.90 -18.15 0.48
N THR A 144 -1.22 -18.32 -0.80
CA THR A 144 -1.74 -19.59 -1.33
C THR A 144 -0.74 -20.74 -1.10
N LYS A 145 0.56 -20.50 -1.31
CA LYS A 145 1.62 -21.51 -1.03
C LYS A 145 1.72 -21.87 0.45
N LEU A 146 1.47 -20.90 1.34
CA LEU A 146 1.43 -21.09 2.79
C LEU A 146 0.10 -21.65 3.30
N LYS A 147 -0.86 -21.96 2.41
CA LYS A 147 -2.22 -22.41 2.74
C LYS A 147 -3.00 -21.39 3.60
N ILE A 148 -2.69 -20.10 3.44
CA ILE A 148 -3.42 -18.98 4.04
C ILE A 148 -4.34 -18.39 2.97
N ASP A 149 -5.58 -18.08 3.32
CA ASP A 149 -6.54 -17.47 2.40
C ASP A 149 -6.10 -16.03 2.02
N PRO A 150 -5.76 -15.77 0.74
CA PRO A 150 -5.39 -14.45 0.28
C PRO A 150 -6.49 -13.40 0.40
N ALA A 151 -7.76 -13.80 0.32
CA ALA A 151 -8.89 -12.88 0.40
C ALA A 151 -9.05 -12.29 1.81
N LEU A 152 -8.68 -13.07 2.83
CA LEU A 152 -8.75 -12.64 4.23
C LEU A 152 -7.48 -11.90 4.68
N ALA A 153 -6.30 -12.49 4.44
CA ALA A 153 -5.04 -11.96 4.95
C ALA A 153 -4.38 -10.92 4.03
N GLY A 154 -4.65 -11.01 2.72
CA GLY A 154 -3.94 -10.24 1.71
C GLY A 154 -4.12 -8.74 1.86
N GLY A 155 -5.33 -8.28 2.17
CA GLY A 155 -5.62 -6.85 2.32
C GLY A 155 -4.82 -6.20 3.47
N VAL A 156 -4.87 -6.79 4.66
CA VAL A 156 -4.18 -6.23 5.85
C VAL A 156 -2.67 -6.19 5.64
N ILE A 157 -2.08 -7.31 5.19
CA ILE A 157 -0.63 -7.40 4.98
C ILE A 157 -0.18 -6.45 3.87
N LEU A 158 -0.96 -6.37 2.78
CA LEU A 158 -0.66 -5.45 1.68
C LEU A 158 -0.64 -4.00 2.16
N THR A 159 -1.69 -3.55 2.85
CA THR A 159 -1.77 -2.16 3.35
C THR A 159 -0.59 -1.85 4.27
N THR A 160 -0.20 -2.81 5.11
CA THR A 160 0.99 -2.67 5.97
C THR A 160 2.25 -2.42 5.15
N ILE A 161 2.47 -3.21 4.10
CA ILE A 161 3.64 -3.10 3.23
C ILE A 161 3.64 -1.74 2.52
N THR A 162 2.49 -1.33 1.98
CA THR A 162 2.37 -0.04 1.28
C THR A 162 2.49 1.16 2.20
N ASP A 163 2.02 1.05 3.45
CA ASP A 163 2.14 2.12 4.43
C ASP A 163 3.59 2.27 4.87
N VAL A 164 4.25 1.17 5.29
CA VAL A 164 5.65 1.20 5.71
C VAL A 164 6.55 1.72 4.59
N ILE A 165 6.43 1.16 3.38
CA ILE A 165 7.29 1.56 2.26
C ILE A 165 6.94 2.96 1.76
N GLY A 166 5.65 3.31 1.72
CA GLY A 166 5.20 4.65 1.35
C GLY A 166 5.72 5.72 2.30
N PHE A 167 5.61 5.51 3.62
CA PHE A 167 6.10 6.46 4.62
C PHE A 167 7.63 6.53 4.64
N VAL A 168 8.33 5.40 4.59
CA VAL A 168 9.80 5.39 4.54
C VAL A 168 10.31 6.06 3.26
N ALA A 169 9.68 5.80 2.10
CA ALA A 169 10.07 6.46 0.86
C ALA A 169 9.80 7.97 0.93
N PHE A 170 8.63 8.38 1.39
CA PHE A 170 8.27 9.79 1.44
C PHE A 170 9.08 10.59 2.46
N LEU A 171 9.12 10.12 3.70
CA LEU A 171 9.84 10.79 4.79
C LEU A 171 11.36 10.65 4.64
N GLY A 172 11.84 9.53 4.10
CA GLY A 172 13.26 9.33 3.79
C GLY A 172 13.74 10.25 2.68
N LEU A 173 12.97 10.37 1.58
CA LEU A 173 13.28 11.36 0.54
C LEU A 173 13.21 12.79 1.09
N ALA A 174 12.22 13.10 1.93
CA ALA A 174 12.16 14.39 2.60
C ALA A 174 13.41 14.64 3.45
N ALA A 175 13.82 13.70 4.30
CA ALA A 175 15.00 13.85 5.16
C ALA A 175 16.32 14.05 4.40
N LEU A 176 16.40 13.58 3.15
CA LEU A 176 17.59 13.73 2.31
C LEU A 176 17.65 15.07 1.57
N PHE A 177 16.49 15.64 1.22
CA PHE A 177 16.42 16.80 0.32
C PHE A 177 15.87 18.07 0.99
N ILE A 178 15.15 17.94 2.09
CA ILE A 178 14.52 19.03 2.85
C ILE A 178 15.28 19.20 4.18
#